data_AF-A0A2D4N4Q6-F1
#
_entry.id   AF-A0A2D4N4Q6-F1
#
_cell.length_a   1.000
_cell.length_b   1.000
_cell.length_c   1.000
_cell.angle_alpha   90.00
_cell.angle_beta   90.00
_cell.angle_gamma   90.00
#
_symmetry.space_group_name_H-M   'P 1'
#
loop_
_entity.id
_entity.type
_entity.pdbx_description
1 polymer ?
#
loop_
_entity_poly.entity_id
_entity_poly.type
_entity_poly.pdbx_seq_one_letter_code
_entity_poly.pdbx_strand_id
1 'polypeptide(L)'
;MGLLVQFCTSQKDLSTINKHKAALLDFYVKTILMSKTKPHKHVLDNCAPLLRYVSHSEFKDLMLPALQKSLLRSPENAIETISCLLASVTLDLSQYALDIVKGLASQLKSNSSHLMDKAVVALKNLALQCSDPSTMESFGKHLFAILGGAEGKLTVVAQKNQRPLRD
;
A
#
# COMPACT_ATOMS: atom_id res chain seq x y z
N MET A 1 2.83 3.18 19.68
CA MET A 1 1.39 2.95 19.49
C MET A 1 1.05 1.46 19.40
N GLY A 2 1.47 0.72 18.37
CA GLY A 2 1.09 -0.70 18.32
C GLY A 2 1.78 -1.58 19.37
N LEU A 3 2.87 -1.13 20.02
CA LEU A 3 3.36 -1.76 21.27
C LEU A 3 2.32 -1.72 22.40
N LEU A 4 1.55 -0.62 22.54
CA LEU A 4 0.47 -0.53 23.52
C LEU A 4 -0.66 -1.49 23.16
N VAL A 5 -1.03 -1.54 21.88
CA VAL A 5 -2.04 -2.50 21.38
C VAL A 5 -1.57 -3.94 21.60
N GLN A 6 -0.29 -4.25 21.32
CA GLN A 6 0.30 -5.56 21.54
C GLN A 6 0.30 -5.94 23.02
N PHE A 7 0.66 -5.01 23.92
CA PHE A 7 0.60 -5.22 25.36
C PHE A 7 -0.83 -5.53 25.82
N CYS A 8 -1.81 -4.70 25.45
CA CYS A 8 -3.22 -4.96 25.77
C CYS A 8 -3.72 -6.29 25.19
N THR A 9 -3.28 -6.65 23.98
CA THR A 9 -3.62 -7.95 23.34
C THR A 9 -3.06 -9.12 24.15
N SER A 10 -1.79 -9.06 24.57
CA SER A 10 -1.16 -10.08 25.41
C SER A 10 -1.85 -10.21 26.77
N GLN A 11 -2.34 -9.11 27.33
CA GLN A 11 -3.10 -9.08 28.58
C GLN A 11 -4.59 -9.44 28.40
N LYS A 12 -5.03 -9.75 27.17
CA LYS A 12 -6.44 -10.00 26.79
C LYS A 12 -7.39 -8.83 27.10
N ASP A 13 -6.86 -7.62 27.23
CA ASP A 13 -7.60 -6.40 27.50
C ASP A 13 -8.11 -5.75 26.20
N LEU A 14 -9.04 -6.45 25.55
CA LEU A 14 -9.67 -6.00 24.30
C LEU A 14 -10.59 -4.79 24.51
N SER A 15 -11.14 -4.60 25.71
CA SER A 15 -12.02 -3.46 26.02
C SER A 15 -11.24 -2.15 25.97
N THR A 16 -10.02 -2.10 26.51
CA THR A 16 -9.15 -0.92 26.42
C THR A 16 -8.75 -0.63 24.97
N ILE A 17 -8.43 -1.67 24.18
CA ILE A 17 -8.14 -1.50 22.74
C ILE A 17 -9.33 -0.87 22.03
N ASN A 18 -10.52 -1.44 22.19
CA ASN A 18 -11.73 -0.93 21.52
C ASN A 18 -12.07 0.50 21.93
N LYS A 19 -11.89 0.84 23.22
CA LYS A 19 -12.11 2.20 23.74
C LYS A 19 -11.23 3.25 23.06
N HIS A 20 -9.97 2.91 22.77
CA HIS A 20 -9.00 3.87 22.22
C HIS A 20 -8.73 3.69 20.73
N LYS A 21 -9.24 2.63 20.09
CA LYS A 21 -8.95 2.25 18.70
C LYS A 21 -9.15 3.41 17.73
N ALA A 22 -10.29 4.11 17.81
CA ALA A 22 -10.59 5.22 16.90
C ALA A 22 -9.53 6.34 16.98
N ALA A 23 -9.12 6.73 18.18
CA ALA A 23 -8.09 7.75 18.38
C ALA A 23 -6.70 7.26 17.90
N LEU A 24 -6.39 5.98 18.10
CA LEU A 24 -5.14 5.38 17.63
C LEU A 24 -5.10 5.32 16.09
N LEU A 25 -6.20 4.94 15.44
CA LEU A 25 -6.29 4.90 13.98
C LEU A 25 -6.22 6.30 13.37
N ASP A 26 -6.91 7.29 13.96
CA ASP A 26 -6.83 8.69 13.52
C ASP A 26 -5.38 9.22 13.61
N PHE A 27 -4.69 8.95 14.72
CA PHE A 27 -3.29 9.32 14.86
C PHE A 27 -2.40 8.58 13.85
N TYR A 28 -2.59 7.27 13.63
CA TYR A 28 -1.85 6.51 12.62
C TYR A 28 -2.01 7.13 11.23
N VAL A 29 -3.24 7.49 10.84
CA VAL A 29 -3.50 8.11 9.54
C VAL A 29 -2.78 9.44 9.41
N LYS A 30 -2.94 10.34 10.39
CA LYS A 30 -2.39 11.70 10.33
C LYS A 30 -0.87 11.72 10.38
N THR A 31 -0.26 10.84 11.16
CA THR A 31 1.19 10.91 11.47
C THR A 31 2.03 9.94 10.66
N ILE A 32 1.49 8.78 10.27
CA ILE A 32 2.24 7.73 9.56
C ILE A 32 1.80 7.66 8.11
N LEU A 33 0.51 7.42 7.85
CA LEU A 33 0.01 7.23 6.48
C LEU A 33 0.07 8.51 5.65
N MET A 34 -0.20 9.67 6.26
CA MET A 34 -0.19 10.99 5.63
C MET A 34 1.09 11.79 5.93
N SER A 35 2.14 11.11 6.41
CA SER A 35 3.43 11.76 6.73
C SER A 35 4.01 12.49 5.52
N LYS A 36 4.62 13.65 5.77
CA LYS A 36 5.38 14.41 4.75
C LYS A 36 6.77 13.85 4.51
N THR A 37 7.25 12.98 5.40
CA THR A 37 8.56 12.32 5.33
C THR A 37 8.40 10.82 5.45
N LYS A 38 9.33 10.06 4.87
CA LYS A 38 9.35 8.61 4.99
C LYS A 38 9.45 8.19 6.48
N PRO A 39 8.45 7.48 7.03
CA PRO A 39 8.54 6.96 8.39
C PRO A 39 9.66 5.92 8.51
N HIS A 40 10.31 5.85 9.67
CA HIS A 40 11.30 4.81 9.92
C HIS A 40 10.66 3.42 9.95
N LYS A 41 11.37 2.42 9.42
CA LYS A 41 10.88 1.03 9.32
C LYS A 41 10.38 0.47 10.67
N HIS A 42 11.12 0.70 11.75
CA HIS A 42 10.72 0.25 13.09
C HIS A 42 9.37 0.84 13.55
N VAL A 43 8.99 2.04 13.07
CA VAL A 43 7.69 2.63 13.38
C VAL A 43 6.58 1.86 12.67
N LEU A 44 6.80 1.52 11.39
CA LEU A 44 5.85 0.76 10.58
C LEU A 44 5.62 -0.65 11.14
N ASP A 45 6.71 -1.36 11.49
CA ASP A 45 6.66 -2.71 12.05
C ASP A 45 5.87 -2.72 13.37
N ASN A 46 6.05 -1.68 14.19
CA ASN A 46 5.35 -1.51 15.46
C ASN A 46 3.88 -1.08 15.31
N CYS A 47 3.37 -0.80 14.10
CA CYS A 47 1.97 -0.47 13.88
C CYS A 47 1.11 -1.69 13.51
N ALA A 48 1.73 -2.80 13.10
CA ALA A 48 1.01 -4.00 12.66
C ALA A 48 -0.06 -4.50 13.66
N PRO A 49 0.20 -4.54 15.00
CA PRO A 49 -0.81 -4.98 15.96
C PRO A 49 -2.10 -4.15 15.92
N LEU A 50 -2.02 -2.84 15.71
CA LEU A 50 -3.21 -1.97 15.59
C LEU A 50 -3.98 -2.26 14.30
N LEU A 51 -3.26 -2.45 13.20
CA LEU A 51 -3.84 -2.63 11.87
C LEU A 51 -4.65 -3.93 11.74
N ARG A 52 -4.33 -4.95 12.57
CA ARG A 52 -5.09 -6.20 12.66
C ARG A 52 -6.51 -6.04 13.24
N TYR A 53 -6.80 -4.92 13.91
CA TYR A 53 -8.13 -4.62 14.49
C TYR A 53 -8.98 -3.68 13.62
N VAL A 54 -8.48 -3.30 12.45
CA VAL A 54 -9.20 -2.44 11.51
C VAL A 54 -10.38 -3.19 10.94
N SER A 55 -11.56 -2.57 11.01
CA SER A 55 -12.79 -3.07 10.39
C SER A 55 -12.96 -2.56 8.95
N HIS A 56 -13.88 -3.16 8.19
CA HIS A 56 -14.18 -2.68 6.83
C HIS A 56 -14.64 -1.22 6.78
N SER A 57 -15.45 -0.76 7.74
CA SER A 57 -15.91 0.64 7.78
C SER A 57 -14.73 1.59 8.03
N GLU A 58 -13.88 1.30 9.03
CA GLU A 58 -12.68 2.09 9.30
C GLU A 58 -11.71 2.09 8.11
N PHE A 59 -11.56 0.96 7.42
CA PHE A 59 -10.74 0.91 6.22
C PHE A 59 -11.31 1.80 5.12
N LYS A 60 -12.62 1.66 4.83
CA LYS A 60 -13.30 2.39 3.76
C LYS A 60 -13.35 3.90 4.00
N ASP A 61 -13.69 4.31 5.22
CA ASP A 61 -14.02 5.71 5.52
C ASP A 61 -12.77 6.52 5.91
N LEU A 62 -11.73 5.87 6.45
CA LEU A 62 -10.53 6.54 6.96
C LEU A 62 -9.26 6.15 6.18
N MET A 63 -8.98 4.85 6.03
CA MET A 63 -7.68 4.40 5.49
C MET A 63 -7.58 4.53 3.98
N LEU A 64 -8.62 4.11 3.24
CA LEU A 64 -8.63 4.11 1.78
C LEU A 64 -8.48 5.53 1.20
N PRO A 65 -9.23 6.56 1.65
CA PRO A 65 -9.06 7.93 1.16
C PRO A 65 -7.67 8.50 1.50
N ALA A 66 -7.15 8.20 2.70
CA ALA A 66 -5.83 8.65 3.11
C ALA A 66 -4.70 8.00 2.30
N LEU A 67 -4.80 6.69 2.04
CA LEU A 67 -3.89 5.93 1.18
C LEU A 67 -3.85 6.54 -0.22
N GLN A 68 -5.01 6.75 -0.84
CA GLN A 68 -5.12 7.33 -2.18
C GLN A 68 -4.51 8.73 -2.22
N LYS A 69 -4.83 9.57 -1.23
CA LYS A 69 -4.28 10.93 -1.13
C LYS A 69 -2.77 10.94 -0.93
N SER A 70 -2.22 10.01 -0.17
CA SER A 70 -0.77 9.91 0.06
C SER A 70 -0.02 9.45 -1.20
N LEU A 71 -0.56 8.50 -1.97
CA LEU A 71 0.02 8.10 -3.26
C LEU A 71 0.04 9.24 -4.27
N LEU A 72 -1.01 10.07 -4.32
CA LEU A 72 -1.07 11.21 -5.24
C LEU A 72 -0.12 12.34 -4.87
N ARG A 73 0.19 12.54 -3.57
CA ARG A 73 1.00 13.68 -3.12
C ARG A 73 2.49 13.39 -3.02
N SER A 74 2.86 12.20 -2.55
CA SER A 74 4.25 11.84 -2.29
C SER A 74 4.42 10.32 -2.29
N PRO A 75 4.34 9.66 -3.45
CA PRO A 75 4.43 8.21 -3.54
C PRO A 75 5.74 7.66 -2.95
N GLU A 76 6.85 8.40 -3.05
CA GLU A 76 8.16 8.03 -2.53
C GLU A 76 8.16 7.86 -1.00
N ASN A 77 7.37 8.68 -0.30
CA ASN A 77 7.22 8.64 1.15
C ASN A 77 6.12 7.67 1.58
N ALA A 78 5.10 7.46 0.74
CA ALA A 78 3.89 6.75 1.11
C ALA A 78 3.95 5.24 0.82
N ILE A 79 4.61 4.82 -0.27
CA ILE A 79 4.44 3.48 -0.83
C ILE A 79 4.88 2.36 0.11
N GLU A 80 5.93 2.59 0.91
CA GLU A 80 6.41 1.61 1.89
C GLU A 80 5.45 1.48 3.06
N THR A 81 4.94 2.61 3.57
CA THR A 81 3.89 2.64 4.59
C THR A 81 2.63 1.91 4.13
N ILE A 82 2.22 2.14 2.88
CA ILE A 82 1.05 1.49 2.28
C ILE A 82 1.30 -0.01 2.13
N SER A 83 2.47 -0.40 1.65
CA SER A 83 2.86 -1.81 1.55
C SER A 83 2.80 -2.53 2.91
N CYS A 84 3.34 -1.91 3.96
CA CYS A 84 3.26 -2.41 5.33
C CYS A 84 1.82 -2.49 5.85
N LEU A 85 0.99 -1.48 5.53
CA LEU A 85 -0.43 -1.46 5.89
C LEU A 85 -1.15 -2.66 5.29
N LEU A 86 -1.02 -2.86 3.98
CA LEU A 86 -1.65 -3.95 3.25
C LEU A 86 -1.23 -5.31 3.81
N ALA A 87 0.06 -5.49 4.13
CA ALA A 87 0.56 -6.72 4.75
C ALA A 87 0.08 -6.96 6.19
N SER A 88 -0.40 -5.92 6.90
CA SER A 88 -0.70 -6.01 8.33
C SER A 88 -2.18 -6.12 8.65
N VAL A 89 -3.06 -5.66 7.75
CA VAL A 89 -4.51 -5.82 7.95
C VAL A 89 -4.91 -7.29 7.84
N THR A 90 -6.09 -7.63 8.33
CA THR A 90 -6.65 -8.99 8.32
C THR A 90 -7.97 -9.06 7.55
N LEU A 91 -8.24 -8.02 6.75
CA LEU A 91 -9.44 -7.85 5.95
C LEU A 91 -9.25 -8.46 4.57
N ASP A 92 -10.33 -9.02 4.01
CA ASP A 92 -10.40 -9.24 2.57
C ASP A 92 -10.53 -7.88 1.87
N LEU A 93 -9.51 -7.51 1.10
CA LEU A 93 -9.47 -6.24 0.39
C LEU A 93 -10.03 -6.31 -1.04
N SER A 94 -10.63 -7.44 -1.44
CA SER A 94 -11.13 -7.63 -2.81
C SER A 94 -12.00 -6.46 -3.29
N GLN A 95 -12.97 -6.02 -2.48
CA GLN A 95 -13.86 -4.90 -2.85
C GLN A 95 -13.17 -3.54 -3.00
N TYR A 96 -11.93 -3.40 -2.54
CA TYR A 96 -11.12 -2.17 -2.65
C TYR A 96 -9.97 -2.32 -3.65
N ALA A 97 -9.70 -3.53 -4.13
CA ALA A 97 -8.46 -3.87 -4.82
C ALA A 97 -8.25 -3.02 -6.08
N LEU A 98 -9.28 -2.86 -6.92
CA LEU A 98 -9.16 -2.08 -8.16
C LEU A 98 -8.85 -0.60 -7.90
N ASP A 99 -9.38 -0.01 -6.83
CA ASP A 99 -9.12 1.39 -6.49
C ASP A 99 -7.70 1.60 -5.96
N ILE A 100 -7.19 0.63 -5.19
CA ILE A 100 -5.83 0.68 -4.66
C ILE A 100 -4.81 0.39 -5.78
N VAL A 101 -5.09 -0.58 -6.66
CA VAL A 101 -4.23 -0.92 -7.79
C VAL A 101 -4.01 0.27 -8.70
N LYS A 102 -5.06 1.03 -9.08
CA LYS A 102 -4.91 2.20 -9.94
C LYS A 102 -3.87 3.18 -9.40
N GLY A 103 -3.89 3.40 -8.08
CA GLY A 103 -2.90 4.24 -7.39
C GLY A 103 -1.49 3.66 -7.46
N LEU A 104 -1.32 2.37 -7.14
CA LEU A 104 0.00 1.72 -7.09
C LEU A 104 0.60 1.45 -8.48
N ALA A 105 -0.22 1.05 -9.45
CA ALA A 105 0.21 0.69 -10.79
C ALA A 105 0.74 1.89 -11.58
N SER A 106 0.28 3.10 -11.27
CA SER A 106 0.88 4.34 -11.79
C SER A 106 2.38 4.46 -11.48
N GLN A 107 2.84 3.85 -10.37
CA GLN A 107 4.23 3.89 -9.93
C GLN A 107 5.10 2.82 -10.60
N LEU A 108 4.51 1.83 -11.28
CA LEU A 108 5.25 0.85 -12.08
C LEU A 108 5.90 1.47 -13.32
N LYS A 109 5.38 2.62 -13.78
CA LYS A 109 5.95 3.41 -14.88
C LYS A 109 6.94 4.47 -14.40
N SER A 110 7.31 4.46 -13.12
CA SER A 110 8.26 5.43 -12.59
C SER A 110 9.66 5.24 -13.18
N ASN A 111 10.37 6.34 -13.44
CA ASN A 111 11.78 6.31 -13.85
C ASN A 111 12.72 5.90 -12.69
N SER A 112 12.20 5.78 -11.46
CA SER A 112 12.95 5.33 -10.29
C SER A 112 12.74 3.83 -10.10
N SER A 113 13.79 3.05 -10.34
CA SER A 113 13.78 1.59 -10.12
C SER A 113 13.38 1.23 -8.70
N HIS A 114 13.88 1.96 -7.71
CA HIS A 114 13.53 1.75 -6.31
C HIS A 114 12.06 2.05 -5.98
N LEU A 115 11.44 3.04 -6.65
CA LEU A 115 10.01 3.31 -6.47
C LEU A 115 9.16 2.20 -7.12
N MET A 116 9.57 1.75 -8.31
CA MET A 116 8.96 0.62 -9.00
C MET A 116 9.03 -0.66 -8.16
N ASP A 117 10.19 -1.02 -7.60
CA ASP A 117 10.35 -2.21 -6.76
C ASP A 117 9.40 -2.19 -5.55
N LYS A 118 9.27 -1.03 -4.90
CA LYS A 118 8.34 -0.86 -3.79
C LYS A 118 6.88 -0.97 -4.21
N ALA A 119 6.54 -0.47 -5.39
CA ALA A 119 5.19 -0.62 -5.96
C ALA A 119 4.85 -2.09 -6.21
N VAL A 120 5.80 -2.86 -6.73
CA VAL A 120 5.64 -4.31 -6.92
C VAL A 120 5.38 -5.01 -5.60
N VAL A 121 6.12 -4.69 -4.54
CA VAL A 121 5.89 -5.26 -3.20
C VAL A 121 4.52 -4.87 -2.66
N ALA A 122 4.10 -3.61 -2.81
CA ALA A 122 2.78 -3.16 -2.37
C ALA A 122 1.64 -3.88 -3.12
N LEU A 123 1.77 -4.04 -4.44
CA LEU A 123 0.81 -4.79 -5.26
C LEU A 123 0.75 -6.27 -4.87
N LYS A 124 1.90 -6.90 -4.60
CA LYS A 124 1.94 -8.26 -4.07
C LYS A 124 1.19 -8.36 -2.75
N ASN A 125 1.44 -7.44 -1.81
CA ASN A 125 0.78 -7.45 -0.52
C ASN A 125 -0.73 -7.21 -0.65
N LEU A 126 -1.17 -6.35 -1.58
CA LEU A 126 -2.60 -6.21 -1.89
C LEU A 126 -3.20 -7.52 -2.44
N ALA A 127 -2.51 -8.15 -3.39
CA ALA A 127 -2.99 -9.38 -4.00
C ALA A 127 -3.16 -10.51 -2.99
N LEU A 128 -2.23 -10.64 -2.03
CA LEU A 128 -2.31 -11.61 -0.93
C LEU A 128 -3.50 -11.36 0.01
N GLN A 129 -4.06 -10.15 0.02
CA GLN A 129 -5.21 -9.78 0.86
C GLN A 129 -6.55 -9.89 0.15
N CYS A 130 -6.58 -10.34 -1.10
CA CYS A 130 -7.82 -10.51 -1.85
C CYS A 130 -8.16 -12.00 -1.92
N SER A 131 -9.34 -12.39 -1.46
CA SER A 131 -9.84 -13.77 -1.59
C SER A 131 -10.76 -14.00 -2.79
N ASP A 132 -11.27 -12.95 -3.45
CA ASP A 132 -12.18 -13.10 -4.60
C ASP A 132 -11.41 -13.32 -5.93
N PRO A 133 -11.61 -14.46 -6.62
CA PRO A 133 -10.91 -14.76 -7.86
C PRO A 133 -11.24 -13.81 -9.02
N SER A 134 -12.50 -13.33 -9.10
CA SER A 134 -12.95 -12.44 -10.19
C SER A 134 -12.28 -11.06 -10.08
N THR A 135 -12.12 -10.60 -8.85
CA THR A 135 -11.35 -9.41 -8.50
C THR A 135 -9.89 -9.60 -8.86
N MET A 136 -9.29 -10.76 -8.54
CA MET A 136 -7.90 -11.05 -8.89
C MET A 136 -7.66 -11.10 -10.40
N GLU A 137 -8.63 -11.62 -11.16
CA GLU A 137 -8.59 -11.59 -12.62
C GLU A 137 -8.63 -10.15 -13.15
N SER A 138 -9.54 -9.32 -12.62
CA SER A 138 -9.65 -7.91 -12.99
C SER A 138 -8.41 -7.10 -12.61
N PHE A 139 -7.85 -7.37 -11.43
CA PHE A 139 -6.58 -6.85 -10.94
C PHE A 139 -5.45 -7.16 -11.93
N GLY A 140 -5.32 -8.43 -12.32
CA GLY A 140 -4.29 -8.89 -13.25
C GLY A 140 -4.45 -8.25 -14.63
N LYS A 141 -5.67 -8.25 -15.19
CA LYS A 141 -5.98 -7.59 -16.47
C LYS A 141 -5.59 -6.12 -16.47
N HIS A 142 -5.88 -5.41 -15.38
CA HIS A 142 -5.53 -4.00 -15.26
C HIS A 142 -4.00 -3.78 -15.22
N LEU A 143 -3.25 -4.60 -14.48
CA LEU A 143 -1.78 -4.53 -14.48
C LEU A 143 -1.19 -4.83 -15.87
N PHE A 144 -1.69 -5.86 -16.56
CA PHE A 144 -1.23 -6.17 -17.92
C PHE A 144 -1.55 -5.06 -18.91
N ALA A 145 -2.70 -4.40 -18.79
CA ALA A 145 -3.03 -3.25 -19.64
C ALA A 145 -2.06 -2.08 -19.41
N ILE A 146 -1.69 -1.81 -18.16
CA ILE A 146 -0.74 -0.75 -17.80
C ILE A 146 0.66 -1.05 -18.34
N LEU A 147 1.16 -2.27 -18.12
CA LEU A 147 2.50 -2.69 -18.54
C LEU A 147 2.59 -2.91 -20.06
N GLY A 148 1.52 -3.40 -20.68
CA GLY A 148 1.40 -3.58 -22.12
C GLY A 148 1.18 -2.28 -22.91
N GLY A 149 1.12 -1.13 -22.22
CA GLY A 149 1.01 0.18 -22.86
C GLY A 149 -0.38 0.51 -23.42
N ALA A 150 -1.40 -0.29 -23.11
CA ALA A 150 -2.78 -0.06 -23.55
C ALA A 150 -3.38 1.24 -22.97
N GLU A 151 -2.87 1.72 -21.84
CA GLU A 151 -3.20 3.04 -21.27
C GLU A 151 -2.26 4.19 -21.72
N GLY A 152 -1.46 3.99 -22.78
CA GLY A 152 -0.75 5.09 -23.45
C GLY A 152 0.70 5.36 -22.97
N LYS A 153 1.55 5.52 -23.99
CA LYS A 153 2.97 5.96 -24.06
C LYS A 153 3.96 5.26 -23.12
N LEU A 154 4.46 4.12 -23.61
CA LEU A 154 5.83 3.65 -23.35
C LEU A 154 6.83 4.68 -23.92
N THR A 155 7.16 5.73 -23.17
CA THR A 155 8.41 6.46 -23.43
C THR A 155 9.55 5.72 -22.74
N VAL A 156 9.90 4.54 -23.27
CA VAL A 156 11.19 3.91 -22.99
C VAL A 156 12.21 4.54 -23.94
N VAL A 157 12.85 5.62 -23.52
CA VAL A 157 14.13 6.05 -24.10
C VAL A 157 15.24 5.50 -23.19
N ALA A 158 15.41 4.19 -23.22
CA ALA A 158 16.54 3.52 -22.58
C ALA A 158 16.98 2.28 -23.38
N GLN A 159 16.97 2.36 -24.71
CA GLN A 159 17.67 1.42 -25.59
C GLN A 159 18.31 2.17 -26.75
N LYS A 160 19.38 2.90 -26.43
CA LYS A 160 20.39 3.26 -27.43
C LYS A 160 21.74 3.33 -26.71
N ASN A 161 22.35 2.17 -26.51
CA ASN A 161 23.81 2.04 -26.41
C ASN A 161 24.18 0.56 -26.53
N GLN A 162 24.23 0.10 -27.78
CA GLN A 162 25.16 -0.92 -28.28
C GLN A 162 24.96 -0.99 -29.80
N ARG A 163 25.60 -0.05 -30.52
CA ARG A 163 26.01 -0.35 -31.89
C ARG A 163 27.32 -1.12 -31.78
N PRO A 164 27.46 -2.32 -32.37
CA PRO A 164 28.78 -2.88 -32.57
C PRO A 164 29.50 -1.99 -33.59
N LEU A 165 30.73 -1.59 -33.28
CA LEU A 165 31.68 -1.17 -34.31
C LEU A 165 31.78 -2.34 -35.30
N ARG A 166 31.49 -2.07 -36.57
CA ARG A 166 31.94 -2.91 -37.68
C ARG A 166 33.03 -2.13 -38.40
N ASP A 167 34.20 -2.75 -38.38
CA ASP A 167 35.34 -2.73 -39.30
C ASP A 167 35.74 -1.40 -39.94
#